data_AF-A0A662WC90-F1
#
_entry.id   AF-A0A662WC90-F1
#
_cell.length_a   1.000
_cell.length_b   1.000
_cell.length_c   1.000
_cell.angle_alpha   90.00
_cell.angle_beta   90.00
_cell.angle_gamma   90.00
#
_symmetry.space_group_name_H-M   'P 1'
#
loop_
_entity.id
_entity.type
_entity.pdbx_description
1 polymer ?
#
loop_
_entity_poly.entity_id
_entity_poly.type
_entity_poly.pdbx_seq_one_letter_code
_entity_poly.pdbx_strand_id
1 'polypeptide(L)'
;MRVRLVILVLLISLIAQPALALDFNSVEVSYCNGSIRVEVFYTLDAISAIKVFLFGAGCIEDDVRELFVTDDYVVEKIDFNHAEFFFPVEKSDECLRFDGVKLSKPLNVTLKIGSEVDLGTTDEIPQLYFCID
;
A
#
# COMPACT_ATOMS: atom_id res chain seq x y z
N MET A 1 8.91 13.53 -39.51
CA MET A 1 7.82 14.19 -38.75
C MET A 1 6.68 13.25 -38.37
N ARG A 2 6.19 12.38 -39.27
CA ARG A 2 5.06 11.46 -38.99
C ARG A 2 5.31 10.43 -37.87
N VAL A 3 6.50 9.83 -37.80
CA VAL A 3 6.82 8.79 -36.78
C VAL A 3 6.81 9.34 -35.35
N ARG A 4 7.32 10.56 -35.13
CA ARG A 4 7.33 11.20 -33.79
C ARG A 4 5.92 11.53 -33.30
N LEU A 5 5.02 11.90 -34.21
CA LEU A 5 3.62 12.20 -33.87
C LEU A 5 2.85 10.92 -33.47
N VAL A 6 3.08 9.81 -34.17
CA VAL A 6 2.44 8.52 -33.85
C VAL A 6 2.89 7.99 -32.50
N ILE A 7 4.19 8.08 -32.17
CA ILE A 7 4.71 7.68 -30.86
C ILE A 7 4.12 8.54 -29.74
N LEU A 8 4.00 9.86 -29.96
CA LEU A 8 3.40 10.77 -28.98
C LEU A 8 1.93 10.43 -28.71
N VAL A 9 1.15 10.15 -29.76
CA VAL A 9 -0.26 9.76 -29.63
C VAL A 9 -0.40 8.41 -28.90
N LEU A 10 0.49 7.45 -29.18
CA LEU A 10 0.52 6.17 -28.47
C LEU A 10 0.84 6.34 -26.98
N LEU A 11 1.83 7.16 -26.63
CA LEU A 11 2.18 7.45 -25.23
C LEU A 11 1.02 8.13 -24.49
N ILE A 12 0.35 9.10 -25.11
CA ILE A 12 -0.83 9.76 -24.53
C ILE A 12 -1.97 8.77 -24.33
N SER A 13 -2.21 7.89 -25.31
CA SER A 13 -3.26 6.87 -25.18
C SER A 13 -2.96 5.86 -24.07
N LEU A 14 -1.68 5.54 -23.83
CA LEU A 14 -1.26 4.66 -22.75
C LEU A 14 -1.48 5.32 -21.38
N ILE A 15 -1.18 6.61 -21.25
CA ILE A 15 -1.43 7.40 -20.03
C ILE A 15 -2.94 7.48 -19.74
N ALA A 16 -3.77 7.66 -20.79
CA ALA A 16 -5.20 7.83 -20.66
C ALA A 16 -6.00 6.53 -20.42
N GLN A 17 -5.37 5.36 -20.55
CA GLN A 17 -6.02 4.11 -20.15
C GLN A 17 -6.15 4.09 -18.63
N PRO A 18 -7.32 3.73 -18.06
CA PRO A 18 -7.38 3.45 -16.62
C PRO A 18 -6.34 2.38 -16.30
N ALA A 19 -5.63 2.51 -15.17
CA ALA A 19 -4.86 1.39 -14.66
C ALA A 19 -5.81 0.20 -14.51
N LEU A 20 -5.41 -0.98 -15.02
CA LEU A 20 -6.11 -2.19 -14.64
C LEU A 20 -5.91 -2.36 -13.14
N ALA A 21 -6.94 -2.85 -12.44
CA ALA A 21 -6.93 -2.94 -10.99
C ALA A 21 -5.68 -3.68 -10.50
N LEU A 22 -4.94 -3.04 -9.58
CA LEU A 22 -3.85 -3.67 -8.84
C LEU A 22 -4.34 -4.95 -8.19
N ASP A 23 -3.59 -6.04 -8.36
CA ASP A 23 -3.86 -7.29 -7.67
C ASP A 23 -3.12 -7.27 -6.34
N PHE A 24 -3.86 -7.15 -5.24
CA PHE A 24 -3.27 -7.05 -3.91
C PHE A 24 -3.15 -8.45 -3.32
N ASN A 25 -1.94 -8.81 -2.90
CA ASN A 25 -1.60 -10.16 -2.49
C ASN A 25 -1.76 -10.33 -0.96
N SER A 26 -1.11 -9.47 -0.18
CA SER A 26 -1.03 -9.57 1.27
C SER A 26 -0.63 -8.26 1.93
N VAL A 27 -0.83 -8.18 3.24
CA VAL A 27 -0.45 -7.05 4.09
C VAL A 27 0.37 -7.56 5.25
N GLU A 28 1.52 -6.93 5.50
CA GLU A 28 2.33 -7.15 6.69
C GLU A 28 2.31 -5.90 7.57
N VAL A 29 2.14 -6.11 8.88
CA VAL A 29 1.99 -5.02 9.85
C VAL A 29 3.06 -5.16 10.90
N SER A 30 3.88 -4.14 11.09
CA SER A 30 4.99 -4.15 12.04
C SER A 30 5.08 -2.82 12.78
N TYR A 31 5.73 -2.82 13.95
CA TYR A 31 6.03 -1.57 14.65
C TYR A 31 7.43 -1.10 14.28
N CYS A 32 7.56 0.14 13.82
CA CYS A 32 8.83 0.73 13.40
C CYS A 32 8.85 2.23 13.70
N ASN A 33 9.93 2.72 14.33
CA ASN A 33 10.20 4.15 14.55
C ASN A 33 9.05 4.96 15.19
N GLY A 34 8.28 4.38 16.12
CA GLY A 34 7.19 5.10 16.77
C GLY A 34 5.89 5.13 15.97
N SER A 35 5.73 4.24 14.99
CA SER A 35 4.52 4.11 14.17
C SER A 35 4.27 2.66 13.79
N ILE A 36 3.04 2.36 13.34
CA ILE A 36 2.74 1.08 12.71
C ILE A 36 3.09 1.18 11.23
N ARG A 37 4.07 0.40 10.79
CA ARG A 37 4.40 0.20 9.38
C ARG A 37 3.49 -0.87 8.80
N VAL A 38 2.71 -0.50 7.81
CA VAL A 38 1.88 -1.40 7.01
C VAL A 38 2.51 -1.53 5.63
N GLU A 39 2.99 -2.71 5.31
CA GLU A 39 3.59 -3.06 4.03
C GLU A 39 2.57 -3.87 3.22
N VAL A 40 2.18 -3.33 2.07
CA VAL A 40 1.17 -3.91 1.19
C VAL A 40 1.87 -4.50 -0.02
N PHE A 41 1.71 -5.79 -0.25
CA PHE A 41 2.28 -6.49 -1.40
C PHE A 41 1.24 -6.61 -2.51
N TYR A 42 1.65 -6.34 -3.74
CA TYR A 42 0.78 -6.40 -4.91
C TYR A 42 1.53 -6.81 -6.17
N THR A 43 0.77 -7.23 -7.17
CA THR A 43 1.25 -7.58 -8.50
C THR A 43 0.67 -6.60 -9.52
N LEU A 44 1.55 -6.09 -10.38
CA LEU A 44 1.15 -5.25 -11.51
C LEU A 44 0.83 -6.12 -12.71
N ASP A 45 -0.28 -5.82 -13.39
CA ASP A 45 -0.50 -6.33 -14.73
C ASP A 45 0.54 -5.76 -15.71
N ALA A 46 0.66 -6.36 -16.89
CA ALA A 46 1.68 -5.98 -17.86
C ALA A 46 1.60 -4.49 -18.28
N ILE A 47 0.41 -3.91 -18.37
CA ILE A 47 0.23 -2.50 -18.75
C ILE A 47 0.66 -1.60 -17.60
N SER A 48 0.20 -1.87 -16.38
CA SER A 48 0.60 -1.09 -15.20
C SER A 48 2.09 -1.17 -14.93
N ALA A 49 2.72 -2.35 -15.12
CA ALA A 49 4.17 -2.50 -15.02
C ALA A 49 4.91 -1.61 -16.04
N ILE A 50 4.44 -1.54 -17.30
CA ILE A 50 5.01 -0.63 -18.31
C ILE A 50 4.82 0.83 -17.90
N LYS A 51 3.66 1.21 -17.37
CA LYS A 51 3.41 2.58 -16.90
C LYS A 51 4.34 2.97 -15.77
N VAL A 52 4.45 2.14 -14.73
CA VAL A 52 5.37 2.39 -13.60
C VAL A 52 6.81 2.45 -14.08
N PHE A 53 7.20 1.61 -15.05
CA PHE A 53 8.53 1.65 -15.64
C PHE A 53 8.82 2.95 -16.40
N LEU A 54 7.85 3.48 -17.14
CA LEU A 54 8.02 4.67 -17.98
C LEU A 54 7.82 5.99 -17.21
N PHE A 55 6.96 6.00 -16.20
CA PHE A 55 6.47 7.21 -15.54
C PHE A 55 6.67 7.23 -14.02
N GLY A 56 7.17 6.15 -13.44
CA GLY A 56 7.31 5.98 -11.98
C GLY A 56 6.03 5.49 -11.30
N ALA A 57 6.15 5.12 -10.02
CA ALA A 57 5.05 4.54 -9.24
C ALA A 57 3.95 5.54 -8.86
N GLY A 58 4.15 6.84 -9.09
CA GLY A 58 3.10 7.85 -8.87
C GLY A 58 1.85 7.62 -9.73
N CYS A 59 1.94 6.84 -10.82
CA CYS A 59 0.76 6.51 -11.64
C CYS A 59 -0.16 5.45 -11.01
N ILE A 60 0.26 4.77 -9.95
CA ILE A 60 -0.54 3.79 -9.20
C ILE A 60 -0.81 4.23 -7.76
N GLU A 61 -0.33 5.41 -7.36
CA GLU A 61 -0.43 5.89 -5.97
C GLU A 61 -1.89 5.93 -5.49
N ASP A 62 -2.78 6.52 -6.28
CA ASP A 62 -4.21 6.60 -5.96
C ASP A 62 -4.82 5.21 -5.78
N ASP A 63 -4.50 4.26 -6.67
CA ASP A 63 -5.02 2.88 -6.62
C ASP A 63 -4.55 2.14 -5.35
N VAL A 64 -3.31 2.36 -4.92
CA VAL A 64 -2.79 1.76 -3.67
C VAL A 64 -3.43 2.43 -2.45
N ARG A 65 -3.60 3.75 -2.48
CA ARG A 65 -4.20 4.51 -1.37
C ARG A 65 -5.67 4.17 -1.14
N GLU A 66 -6.42 3.89 -2.21
CA GLU A 66 -7.80 3.39 -2.16
C GLU A 66 -7.94 2.03 -1.45
N LEU A 67 -6.83 1.34 -1.14
CA LEU A 67 -6.88 0.16 -0.28
C LEU A 67 -7.36 0.51 1.14
N PHE A 68 -7.03 1.69 1.65
CA PHE A 68 -7.38 2.08 3.01
C PHE A 68 -8.65 2.94 3.03
N VAL A 69 -9.55 2.67 3.96
CA VAL A 69 -10.79 3.46 4.12
C VAL A 69 -10.53 4.80 4.85
N THR A 70 -9.34 4.95 5.44
CA THR A 70 -8.87 6.16 6.11
C THR A 70 -7.72 6.78 5.34
N ASP A 71 -7.46 8.07 5.54
CA ASP A 71 -6.27 8.80 5.05
C ASP A 71 -5.29 9.16 6.18
N ASP A 72 -5.49 8.62 7.40
CA ASP A 72 -4.64 8.90 8.56
C ASP A 72 -3.35 8.05 8.55
N TYR A 73 -2.52 8.27 7.54
CA TYR A 73 -1.21 7.65 7.39
C TYR A 73 -0.26 8.54 6.60
N VAL A 74 1.03 8.24 6.69
CA VAL A 74 2.08 8.78 5.81
C VAL A 74 2.51 7.71 4.82
N VAL A 75 2.58 8.07 3.55
CA VAL A 75 3.17 7.21 2.51
C VAL A 75 4.69 7.33 2.59
N GLU A 76 5.37 6.24 2.93
CA GLU A 76 6.84 6.21 2.90
C GLU A 76 7.33 5.89 1.49
N LYS A 77 6.73 4.88 0.87
CA LYS A 77 7.23 4.31 -0.38
C LYS A 77 6.12 3.62 -1.16
N ILE A 78 6.17 3.76 -2.49
CA ILE A 78 5.36 2.97 -3.42
C ILE A 78 6.30 2.51 -4.54
N ASP A 79 6.38 1.20 -4.73
CA ASP A 79 7.28 0.54 -5.67
C ASP A 79 6.52 -0.37 -6.65
N PHE A 80 7.24 -1.16 -7.44
CA PHE A 80 6.68 -2.08 -8.43
C PHE A 80 5.94 -3.29 -7.84
N ASN A 81 6.18 -3.64 -6.57
CA ASN A 81 5.67 -4.88 -5.96
C ASN A 81 5.22 -4.72 -4.50
N HIS A 82 5.47 -3.56 -3.89
CA HIS A 82 5.01 -3.28 -2.54
C HIS A 82 4.87 -1.77 -2.33
N ALA A 83 4.09 -1.39 -1.33
CA ALA A 83 4.01 -0.05 -0.79
C ALA A 83 4.07 -0.07 0.73
N GLU A 84 4.58 1.02 1.31
CA GLU A 84 4.81 1.17 2.74
C GLU A 84 4.09 2.40 3.27
N PHE A 85 3.33 2.20 4.33
CA PHE A 85 2.52 3.21 4.99
C PHE A 85 2.85 3.24 6.46
N PHE A 86 2.97 4.43 7.04
CA PHE A 86 3.12 4.61 8.48
C PHE A 86 1.85 5.19 9.06
N PHE A 87 1.23 4.43 9.96
CA PHE A 87 0.09 4.85 10.73
C PHE A 87 0.54 5.35 12.11
N PRO A 88 -0.01 6.48 12.57
CA PRO A 88 0.30 6.99 13.88
C PRO A 88 -0.17 6.02 14.97
N VAL A 89 0.51 6.06 16.11
CA VAL A 89 0.11 5.36 17.33
C VAL A 89 -0.07 6.37 18.45
N GLU A 90 -1.08 6.16 19.26
CA GLU A 90 -1.25 6.91 20.49
C GLU A 90 -0.33 6.32 21.55
N LYS A 91 0.49 7.16 22.18
CA LYS A 91 1.31 6.77 23.32
C LYS A 91 0.60 7.16 24.61
N SER A 92 0.31 6.18 25.45
CA SER A 92 -0.14 6.38 26.83
C SER A 92 0.84 5.65 27.75
N ASP A 93 1.56 6.41 28.57
CA ASP A 93 2.61 5.89 29.46
C ASP A 93 3.72 5.13 28.68
N GLU A 94 3.91 3.85 28.99
CA GLU A 94 4.88 2.92 28.35
C GLU A 94 4.23 2.04 27.25
N CYS A 95 2.94 2.24 26.99
CA CYS A 95 2.19 1.44 26.04
C CYS A 95 1.77 2.27 24.83
N LEU A 96 1.64 1.57 23.72
CA LEU A 96 1.22 2.10 22.43
C LEU A 96 -0.11 1.50 22.04
N ARG A 97 -0.95 2.35 21.47
CA ARG A 97 -2.24 2.00 20.93
C ARG A 97 -2.28 2.36 19.44
N PHE A 98 -2.68 1.39 18.65
CA PHE A 98 -3.04 1.58 17.25
C PHE A 98 -4.52 1.25 17.09
N ASP A 99 -5.30 2.16 16.53
CA ASP A 99 -6.77 2.01 16.46
C ASP A 99 -7.26 0.97 15.46
N GLY A 100 -6.36 0.40 14.65
CA GLY A 100 -6.74 -0.49 13.56
C GLY A 100 -7.12 0.28 12.31
N VAL A 101 -7.18 -0.43 11.19
CA VAL A 101 -7.44 0.15 9.87
C VAL A 101 -8.31 -0.79 9.07
N LYS A 102 -9.38 -0.24 8.48
CA LYS A 102 -10.24 -0.98 7.56
C LYS A 102 -9.69 -0.91 6.14
N LEU A 103 -9.64 -2.06 5.48
CA LEU A 103 -9.26 -2.22 4.09
C LEU A 103 -10.52 -2.19 3.21
N SER A 104 -10.41 -1.68 2.00
CA SER A 104 -11.51 -1.65 1.02
C SER A 104 -11.83 -3.04 0.46
N LYS A 105 -10.94 -4.02 0.66
CA LYS A 105 -11.12 -5.44 0.29
C LYS A 105 -10.40 -6.37 1.27
N PRO A 106 -10.86 -7.63 1.41
CA PRO A 106 -10.17 -8.62 2.23
C PRO A 106 -8.80 -9.00 1.65
N LEU A 107 -7.77 -9.04 2.49
CA LEU A 107 -6.41 -9.46 2.15
C LEU A 107 -5.86 -10.39 3.23
N ASN A 108 -4.81 -11.16 2.90
CA ASN A 108 -4.10 -11.92 3.91
C ASN A 108 -3.28 -10.97 4.78
N VAL A 109 -3.56 -10.89 6.09
CA VAL A 109 -2.90 -9.95 7.01
C VAL A 109 -2.01 -10.70 7.99
N THR A 110 -0.74 -10.31 8.07
CA THR A 110 0.22 -10.85 9.03
C THR A 110 0.72 -9.75 9.95
N LEU A 111 0.59 -9.95 11.26
CA LEU A 111 1.12 -9.06 12.29
C LEU A 111 2.52 -9.52 12.71
N LYS A 112 3.48 -8.61 12.74
CA LYS A 112 4.88 -8.80 13.15
C LYS A 112 5.23 -7.81 14.26
N ILE A 113 4.51 -7.89 15.38
CA ILE A 113 4.75 -7.08 16.57
C ILE A 113 5.15 -8.01 17.72
N GLY A 114 6.45 -8.08 18.00
CA GLY A 114 7.04 -9.03 18.94
C GLY A 114 7.07 -10.46 18.39
N SER A 115 5.89 -11.07 18.18
CA SER A 115 5.72 -12.37 17.52
C SER A 115 5.01 -12.22 16.17
N GLU A 116 5.24 -13.18 15.27
CA GLU A 116 4.52 -13.27 14.01
C GLU A 116 3.17 -13.98 14.21
N VAL A 117 2.08 -13.34 13.78
CA VAL A 117 0.72 -13.87 13.84
C VAL A 117 0.03 -13.66 12.49
N ASP A 118 -0.35 -14.76 11.85
CA ASP A 118 -1.19 -14.73 10.65
C ASP A 118 -2.66 -14.62 11.05
N LEU A 119 -3.33 -13.55 10.61
CA LEU A 119 -4.76 -13.33 10.85
C LEU A 119 -5.63 -13.99 9.75
N GLY A 120 -5.02 -14.48 8.68
CA GLY A 120 -5.71 -14.97 7.50
C GLY A 120 -6.30 -13.84 6.66
N THR A 121 -7.28 -14.20 5.83
CA THR A 121 -7.97 -13.25 4.95
C THR A 121 -8.98 -12.42 5.73
N THR A 122 -8.74 -11.12 5.86
CA THR A 122 -9.57 -10.15 6.58
C THR A 122 -9.58 -8.79 5.86
N ASP A 123 -10.66 -8.02 6.02
CA ASP A 123 -10.76 -6.64 5.54
C ASP A 123 -10.39 -5.61 6.63
N GLU A 124 -9.73 -6.06 7.68
CA GLU A 124 -9.39 -5.25 8.84
C GLU A 124 -8.01 -5.61 9.41
N ILE A 125 -7.16 -4.60 9.56
CA ILE A 125 -6.01 -4.65 10.46
C ILE A 125 -6.56 -4.30 11.86
N PRO A 126 -6.50 -5.22 12.83
CA PRO A 126 -7.16 -5.04 14.12
C PRO A 126 -6.51 -3.93 14.93
N GLN A 127 -7.26 -3.41 15.90
CA GLN A 127 -6.73 -2.58 16.96
C GLN A 127 -5.62 -3.34 17.72
N LEU A 128 -4.50 -2.66 17.98
CA LEU A 128 -3.36 -3.23 18.71
C LEU A 128 -3.08 -2.40 19.95
N TYR A 129 -2.77 -3.10 21.05
CA TYR A 129 -2.28 -2.50 22.28
C TYR A 129 -1.09 -3.31 22.78
N PHE A 130 0.07 -2.66 22.87
CA PHE A 130 1.31 -3.32 23.26
C PHE A 130 2.22 -2.35 23.99
N CYS A 131 2.98 -2.86 24.95
CA CYS A 131 3.96 -2.09 25.69
C CYS A 131 5.36 -2.49 25.20
N ILE A 132 6.25 -1.51 25.10
CA ILE A 132 7.62 -1.74 24.65
C ILE A 132 8.48 -1.73 25.91
N ASP A 133 9.08 -2.89 26.21
CA ASP A 133 10.07 -3.02 27.29
C ASP A 133 11.38 -2.26 26.98
#